data_AF-A0A5K1E382-F1
#
_entry.id   AF-A0A5K1E382-F1
#
_cell.length_a   1.000
_cell.length_b   1.000
_cell.length_c   1.000
_cell.angle_alpha   90.00
_cell.angle_beta   90.00
_cell.angle_gamma   90.00
#
_symmetry.space_group_name_H-M   'P 1'
#
loop_
_entity.id
_entity.type
_entity.pdbx_description
1 polymer ?
#
loop_
_entity_poly.entity_id
_entity_poly.type
_entity_poly.pdbx_seq_one_letter_code
_entity_poly.pdbx_strand_id
1 'polypeptide(L)'
;MHIIFASRKQRLLSAEMARSILCFFFFFLCLLALLHPSYSGAVTRRKRNVPAMFVFGDSIVDGGNNVFVDPNCTTDTLPYGIDFPTGPTGRFTNGRNPADILSQLLRIPRFLPAAKDPKTTGGMILYGVNYASGGSGILDYPG
;
A
#
# COMPACT_ATOMS: atom_id res chain seq x y z
N MET A 1 -31.73 26.09 -65.81
CA MET A 1 -32.04 25.16 -64.69
C MET A 1 -31.02 24.03 -64.53
N HIS A 2 -30.42 23.48 -65.60
CA HIS A 2 -29.43 22.38 -65.52
C HIS A 2 -28.09 22.71 -64.83
N ILE A 3 -27.57 23.93 -64.97
CA ILE A 3 -26.24 24.32 -64.42
C ILE A 3 -26.23 24.36 -62.87
N ILE A 4 -27.35 24.75 -62.27
CA ILE A 4 -27.50 24.82 -60.80
C ILE A 4 -27.50 23.41 -60.18
N PHE A 5 -28.07 22.42 -60.88
CA PHE A 5 -28.12 21.03 -60.44
C PHE A 5 -26.74 20.37 -60.45
N ALA A 6 -25.90 20.66 -61.46
CA ALA A 6 -24.52 20.20 -61.54
C ALA A 6 -23.65 20.79 -60.40
N SER A 7 -23.80 22.09 -60.13
CA SER A 7 -23.09 22.80 -59.05
C SER A 7 -23.44 22.23 -57.66
N ARG A 8 -24.71 21.90 -57.41
CA ARG A 8 -25.13 21.28 -56.15
C ARG A 8 -24.57 19.86 -55.99
N LYS A 9 -24.50 19.07 -57.06
CA LYS A 9 -23.92 17.72 -57.05
C LYS A 9 -22.41 17.74 -56.77
N GLN A 10 -21.67 18.71 -57.34
CA GLN A 10 -20.24 18.90 -57.06
C GLN A 10 -19.96 19.31 -55.61
N ARG A 11 -20.79 20.19 -55.01
CA ARG A 11 -20.65 20.57 -53.59
C ARG A 11 -20.98 19.43 -52.62
N LEU A 12 -21.95 18.57 -52.98
CA LEU A 12 -22.28 17.39 -52.19
C LEU A 12 -21.15 16.35 -52.25
N LEU A 13 -20.57 16.13 -53.43
CA LEU A 13 -19.41 15.23 -53.59
C LEU A 13 -18.18 15.71 -52.81
N SER A 14 -17.91 17.02 -52.76
CA SER A 14 -16.82 17.56 -51.94
C SER A 14 -17.07 17.40 -50.43
N ALA A 15 -18.32 17.49 -49.98
CA ALA A 15 -18.68 17.33 -48.57
C ALA A 15 -18.54 15.87 -48.10
N GLU A 16 -18.96 14.90 -48.91
CA GLU A 16 -18.78 13.46 -48.61
C GLU A 16 -17.30 13.07 -48.57
N MET A 17 -16.49 13.62 -49.49
CA MET A 17 -15.04 13.41 -49.48
C MET A 17 -14.40 13.97 -48.20
N ALA A 18 -14.78 15.17 -47.77
CA ALA A 18 -14.28 15.78 -46.53
C ALA A 18 -14.66 14.96 -45.29
N ARG A 19 -15.88 14.41 -45.23
CA ARG A 19 -16.33 13.53 -44.14
C ARG A 19 -15.50 12.24 -44.07
N SER A 20 -15.23 11.62 -45.22
CA SER A 20 -14.41 10.42 -45.30
C SER A 20 -12.98 10.67 -44.80
N ILE A 21 -12.35 11.76 -45.26
CA ILE A 21 -10.99 12.16 -44.83
C ILE A 21 -10.95 12.39 -43.32
N LEU A 22 -11.96 13.06 -42.76
CA LEU A 22 -12.06 13.30 -41.33
C LEU A 22 -12.18 11.99 -40.54
N CYS A 23 -12.99 11.03 -41.02
CA CYS A 23 -13.11 9.70 -40.41
C CYS A 23 -11.79 8.93 -40.44
N PHE A 24 -11.05 8.97 -41.56
CA PHE A 24 -9.72 8.34 -41.66
C PHE A 24 -8.72 8.97 -40.70
N PHE A 25 -8.72 10.30 -40.58
CA PHE A 25 -7.85 11.02 -39.66
C PHE A 25 -8.15 10.66 -38.20
N PHE A 26 -9.42 10.65 -37.78
CA PHE A 26 -9.82 10.22 -36.44
C PHE A 26 -9.48 8.75 -36.17
N PHE A 27 -9.68 7.87 -37.15
CA PHE A 27 -9.31 6.45 -37.03
C PHE A 27 -7.80 6.27 -36.84
N PHE A 28 -6.99 7.00 -37.60
CA PHE A 28 -5.53 6.96 -37.48
C PHE A 28 -5.03 7.51 -36.13
N LEU A 29 -5.64 8.60 -35.63
CA LEU A 29 -5.34 9.12 -34.28
C LEU A 29 -5.67 8.11 -33.18
N CYS A 30 -6.80 7.40 -33.28
CA CYS A 30 -7.14 6.33 -32.34
C CYS A 30 -6.13 5.17 -32.41
N LEU A 31 -5.69 4.78 -33.61
CA LEU A 31 -4.68 3.73 -33.78
C LEU A 31 -3.35 4.13 -33.11
N LEU A 32 -2.89 5.37 -33.30
CA LEU A 32 -1.67 5.89 -32.67
C LEU A 32 -1.76 5.93 -31.13
N ALA A 33 -2.93 6.30 -30.58
CA ALA A 33 -3.15 6.31 -29.14
C ALA A 33 -3.12 4.89 -28.53
N LEU A 34 -3.58 3.88 -29.27
CA LEU A 34 -3.55 2.47 -28.85
C LEU A 34 -2.16 1.83 -28.98
N LEU A 35 -1.29 2.38 -29.83
CA LEU A 35 0.08 1.92 -30.04
C LEU A 35 1.10 2.54 -29.07
N HIS A 36 0.69 3.46 -28.19
CA HIS A 36 1.56 3.93 -27.14
C HIS A 36 1.84 2.78 -26.16
N PRO A 37 3.09 2.30 -26.03
CA PRO A 37 3.43 1.38 -24.97
C PRO A 37 3.07 2.07 -23.67
N SER A 38 2.21 1.43 -22.88
CA SER A 38 2.01 1.85 -21.49
C SER A 38 3.39 1.82 -20.87
N TYR A 39 3.97 3.01 -20.65
CA TYR A 39 5.19 3.16 -19.86
C TYR A 39 4.76 2.86 -18.43
N SER A 40 4.55 1.57 -18.16
CA SER A 40 4.31 1.04 -16.84
C SER A 40 5.60 1.35 -16.12
N GLY A 41 5.60 2.45 -15.36
CA GLY A 41 6.75 2.91 -14.61
C GLY A 41 7.23 1.72 -13.79
N ALA A 42 8.29 1.08 -14.25
CA ALA A 42 8.84 -0.08 -13.61
C ALA A 42 9.37 0.41 -12.26
N VAL A 43 8.53 0.31 -11.23
CA VAL A 43 8.94 0.47 -9.85
C VAL A 43 9.99 -0.61 -9.65
N THR A 44 11.26 -0.23 -9.71
CA THR A 44 12.37 -1.12 -9.42
C THR A 44 12.16 -1.62 -8.00
N ARG A 45 11.65 -2.85 -7.87
CA ARG A 45 11.47 -3.50 -6.57
C ARG A 45 12.86 -3.77 -6.03
N ARG A 46 13.43 -2.80 -5.32
CA ARG A 46 14.74 -2.94 -4.67
C ARG A 46 14.73 -4.23 -3.86
N LYS A 47 15.73 -5.08 -4.12
CA LYS A 47 15.87 -6.38 -3.46
C LYS A 47 15.79 -6.19 -1.94
N ARG A 48 14.97 -7.01 -1.27
CA ARG A 48 14.99 -7.08 0.20
C ARG A 48 16.26 -7.80 0.61
N ASN A 49 17.11 -7.14 1.38
CA ASN A 49 18.36 -7.74 1.88
C ASN A 49 18.13 -8.53 3.16
N VAL A 50 17.04 -8.26 3.89
CA VAL A 50 16.68 -8.96 5.12
C VAL A 50 15.39 -9.77 4.87
N PRO A 51 15.40 -11.10 5.09
CA PRO A 51 14.24 -11.95 4.84
C PRO A 51 13.16 -11.82 5.92
N ALA A 52 13.55 -11.64 7.18
CA ALA A 52 12.65 -11.57 8.33
C ALA A 52 13.29 -10.78 9.50
N MET A 53 12.47 -10.32 10.44
CA MET A 53 12.92 -9.68 11.68
C MET A 53 12.14 -10.23 12.87
N PHE A 54 12.83 -10.63 13.93
CA PHE A 54 12.21 -11.07 15.17
C PHE A 54 12.55 -10.07 16.27
N VAL A 55 11.53 -9.57 16.96
CA VAL A 55 11.66 -8.49 17.95
C VAL A 55 11.46 -9.05 19.33
N PHE A 56 12.39 -8.77 20.23
CA PHE A 56 12.33 -9.11 21.65
C PHE A 56 12.62 -7.85 22.45
N GLY A 57 12.01 -7.71 23.62
CA GLY A 57 12.18 -6.55 24.47
C GLY A 57 10.95 -6.26 25.32
N ASP A 58 10.87 -5.01 25.75
CA ASP A 58 9.85 -4.51 26.66
C ASP A 58 8.84 -3.59 25.95
N SER A 59 8.23 -2.67 26.69
CA SER A 59 7.24 -1.70 26.21
C SER A 59 7.77 -0.80 25.08
N ILE A 60 9.08 -0.57 24.99
CA ILE A 60 9.68 0.31 23.98
C ILE A 60 9.46 -0.26 22.57
N VAL A 61 9.49 -1.59 22.43
CA VAL A 61 9.38 -2.28 21.14
C VAL A 61 8.18 -3.22 21.05
N ASP A 62 7.33 -3.27 22.08
CA ASP A 62 6.08 -4.04 22.08
C ASP A 62 5.17 -3.61 20.91
N GLY A 63 4.73 -4.61 20.15
CA GLY A 63 3.84 -4.46 19.00
C GLY A 63 2.36 -4.63 19.32
N GLY A 64 1.98 -4.79 20.59
CA GLY A 64 0.61 -5.06 21.03
C GLY A 64 0.42 -6.39 21.75
N ASN A 65 1.49 -7.04 22.22
CA ASN A 65 1.38 -8.33 22.90
C ASN A 65 0.68 -8.22 24.24
N ASN A 66 0.88 -7.13 24.99
CA ASN A 66 0.33 -6.99 26.34
C ASN A 66 -1.20 -7.04 26.41
N VAL A 67 -1.89 -6.68 25.32
CA VAL A 67 -3.35 -6.82 25.18
C VAL A 67 -3.83 -8.26 25.43
N PHE A 68 -2.97 -9.23 25.12
CA PHE A 68 -3.27 -10.66 25.23
C PHE A 68 -2.59 -11.34 26.43
N VAL A 69 -1.81 -10.61 27.24
CA VAL A 69 -1.08 -11.16 28.38
C VAL A 69 -1.78 -10.84 29.70
N ASP A 70 -2.02 -9.56 29.98
CA ASP A 70 -2.68 -9.09 31.20
C ASP A 70 -3.62 -7.93 30.87
N PRO A 71 -4.94 -8.06 31.12
CA PRO A 71 -5.91 -6.99 30.92
C PRO A 71 -5.57 -5.70 31.68
N ASN A 72 -4.87 -5.78 32.81
CA ASN A 72 -4.50 -4.61 33.61
C ASN A 72 -3.32 -3.82 33.02
N CYS A 73 -2.57 -4.42 32.09
CA CYS A 73 -1.42 -3.79 31.43
C CYS A 73 -1.70 -3.49 29.95
N THR A 74 -2.97 -3.50 29.54
CA THR A 74 -3.37 -3.19 28.16
C THR A 74 -3.18 -1.71 27.83
N THR A 75 -2.83 -1.44 26.57
CA THR A 75 -2.75 -0.09 26.00
C THR A 75 -3.55 0.02 24.70
N ASP A 76 -4.65 -0.74 24.61
CA ASP A 76 -5.63 -0.68 23.53
C ASP A 76 -6.69 0.42 23.73
N THR A 77 -6.34 1.47 24.48
CA THR A 77 -7.20 2.63 24.76
C THR A 77 -6.44 3.95 24.55
N LEU A 78 -7.17 5.03 24.32
CA LEU A 78 -6.59 6.37 24.24
C LEU A 78 -5.93 6.75 25.58
N PRO A 79 -4.81 7.50 25.58
CA PRO A 79 -4.21 8.23 24.45
C PRO A 79 -3.34 7.38 23.51
N TYR A 80 -3.09 6.11 23.82
CA TYR A 80 -2.25 5.25 23.00
C TYR A 80 -2.88 5.00 21.63
N GLY A 81 -2.06 5.05 20.59
CA GLY A 81 -2.52 4.95 19.21
C GLY A 81 -3.28 6.16 18.65
N ILE A 82 -3.29 7.32 19.32
CA ILE A 82 -3.96 8.52 18.77
C ILE A 82 -3.39 8.99 17.42
N ASP A 83 -2.09 8.74 17.17
CA ASP A 83 -1.42 9.05 15.90
C ASP A 83 -1.40 7.84 14.93
N PHE A 84 -1.98 6.70 15.33
CA PHE A 84 -2.14 5.54 14.46
C PHE A 84 -3.41 5.66 13.61
N PRO A 85 -3.33 5.45 12.27
CA PRO A 85 -4.51 5.51 11.40
C PRO A 85 -5.63 4.53 11.75
N THR A 86 -5.30 3.48 12.50
CA THR A 86 -6.24 2.42 12.93
C THR A 86 -6.73 2.62 14.37
N GLY A 87 -6.35 3.70 15.05
CA GLY A 87 -6.65 3.93 16.47
C GLY A 87 -5.72 3.17 17.42
N PRO A 88 -6.17 2.91 18.67
CA PRO A 88 -5.39 2.17 19.67
C PRO A 88 -4.93 0.80 19.16
N THR A 89 -3.66 0.48 19.37
CA THR A 89 -3.03 -0.75 18.85
C THR A 89 -2.46 -1.68 19.92
N GLY A 90 -2.52 -1.31 21.20
CA GLY A 90 -1.85 -2.05 22.27
C GLY A 90 -0.35 -1.74 22.41
N ARG A 91 0.15 -0.73 21.69
CA ARG A 91 1.54 -0.24 21.82
C ARG A 91 1.60 0.84 22.91
N PHE A 92 2.70 0.89 23.66
CA PHE A 92 3.00 1.92 24.66
C PHE A 92 3.43 3.26 24.03
N THR A 93 2.76 3.69 22.96
CA THR A 93 3.05 4.92 22.22
C THR A 93 1.82 5.40 21.44
N ASN A 94 1.78 6.68 21.10
CA ASN A 94 0.72 7.27 20.26
C ASN A 94 0.79 6.77 18.81
N GLY A 95 1.98 6.41 18.34
CA GLY A 95 2.28 6.10 16.94
C GLY A 95 3.29 4.97 16.83
N ARG A 96 4.04 4.93 15.74
CA ARG A 96 5.02 3.85 15.48
C ARG A 96 6.09 3.76 16.57
N ASN A 97 6.46 2.55 16.94
CA ASN A 97 7.61 2.29 17.81
C ASN A 97 8.91 2.13 16.99
N PRO A 98 10.10 2.04 17.62
CA PRO A 98 11.37 1.85 16.90
C PRO A 98 11.41 0.59 16.02
N ALA A 99 10.77 -0.51 16.45
CA ALA A 99 10.71 -1.74 15.66
C ALA A 99 9.87 -1.57 14.38
N ASP A 100 8.76 -0.83 14.43
CA ASP A 100 7.94 -0.49 13.27
C ASP A 100 8.72 0.39 12.27
N ILE A 101 9.55 1.32 12.77
CA ILE A 101 10.41 2.16 11.92
C ILE A 101 11.49 1.29 11.26
N LEU A 102 12.12 0.40 12.02
CA LEU A 102 13.15 -0.49 11.51
C LEU A 102 12.60 -1.45 10.45
N SER A 103 11.44 -2.07 10.69
CA SER A 103 10.79 -2.97 9.73
C SER A 103 10.53 -2.27 8.39
N GLN A 104 10.12 -1.00 8.43
CA GLN A 104 9.89 -0.17 7.26
C GLN A 104 11.20 0.10 6.50
N LEU A 105 12.28 0.42 7.22
CA LEU A 105 13.61 0.62 6.62
C LEU A 105 14.16 -0.67 5.99
N LEU A 106 13.91 -1.81 6.62
CA LEU A 106 14.30 -3.15 6.14
C LEU A 106 13.42 -3.65 4.97
N ARG A 107 12.36 -2.91 4.60
CA ARG A 107 11.41 -3.27 3.54
C ARG A 107 10.70 -4.61 3.78
N ILE A 108 10.55 -5.03 5.02
CA ILE A 108 9.68 -6.15 5.42
C ILE A 108 8.27 -5.60 5.76
N PRO A 109 7.27 -6.41 6.15
CA PRO A 109 5.98 -5.87 6.56
C PRO A 109 6.14 -4.78 7.63
N ARG A 110 5.46 -3.65 7.42
CA ARG A 110 5.60 -2.44 8.25
C ARG A 110 5.27 -2.69 9.73
N PHE A 111 4.34 -3.59 10.00
CA PHE A 111 3.97 -3.99 11.34
C PHE A 111 4.14 -5.49 11.41
N LEU A 112 5.05 -5.93 12.29
CA LEU A 112 5.18 -7.35 12.58
C LEU A 112 4.02 -7.80 13.46
N PRO A 113 3.49 -9.01 13.23
CA PRO A 113 2.40 -9.53 14.05
C PRO A 113 2.87 -9.74 15.49
N ALA A 114 2.01 -9.41 16.46
CA ALA A 114 2.23 -9.67 17.87
C ALA A 114 2.14 -11.19 18.13
N ALA A 115 3.17 -11.78 18.74
CA ALA A 115 3.25 -13.22 19.02
C ALA A 115 2.06 -13.75 19.82
N LYS A 116 1.48 -12.94 20.71
CA LYS A 116 0.36 -13.32 21.58
C LYS A 116 -1.02 -13.10 20.94
N ASP A 117 -1.11 -12.45 19.79
CA ASP A 117 -2.38 -12.33 19.06
C ASP A 117 -2.77 -13.70 18.47
N PRO A 118 -3.96 -14.25 18.79
CA PRO A 118 -4.44 -15.51 18.22
C PRO A 118 -4.53 -15.53 16.68
N LYS A 119 -4.56 -14.35 16.04
CA LYS A 119 -4.57 -14.20 14.57
C LYS A 119 -3.19 -14.37 13.95
N THR A 120 -2.12 -14.34 14.76
CA THR A 120 -0.74 -14.51 14.31
C THR A 120 -0.48 -15.96 13.92
N THR A 121 -0.80 -16.29 12.66
CA THR A 121 -0.69 -17.65 12.11
C THR A 121 -0.20 -17.62 10.66
N GLY A 122 0.16 -18.80 10.15
CA GLY A 122 0.45 -19.01 8.74
C GLY A 122 1.63 -18.21 8.20
N GLY A 123 1.52 -17.77 6.95
CA GLY A 123 2.61 -17.14 6.19
C GLY A 123 3.07 -15.79 6.72
N MET A 124 2.33 -15.13 7.62
CA MET A 124 2.73 -13.84 8.20
C MET A 124 3.98 -13.98 9.08
N ILE A 125 4.13 -15.12 9.75
CA ILE A 125 5.27 -15.43 10.63
C ILE A 125 6.58 -15.54 9.82
N LEU A 126 6.51 -15.87 8.53
CA LEU A 126 7.69 -16.04 7.67
C LEU A 126 8.49 -14.75 7.48
N TYR A 127 7.86 -13.60 7.71
CA TYR A 127 8.52 -12.29 7.60
C TYR A 127 8.98 -11.74 8.94
N GLY A 128 8.73 -12.45 10.04
CA GLY A 128 9.05 -12.00 11.38
C GLY A 128 7.85 -11.93 12.32
N VAL A 129 8.14 -11.88 13.61
CA VAL A 129 7.16 -11.80 14.70
C VAL A 129 7.71 -10.90 15.81
N ASN A 130 6.82 -10.16 16.46
CA ASN A 130 7.15 -9.37 17.64
C ASN A 130 6.79 -10.12 18.92
N TYR A 131 7.79 -10.46 19.73
CA TYR A 131 7.68 -11.14 21.04
C TYR A 131 7.88 -10.18 22.22
N ALA A 132 8.10 -8.89 21.97
CA ALA A 132 8.29 -7.92 23.05
C ALA A 132 7.01 -7.72 23.85
N SER A 133 7.14 -7.52 25.16
CA SER A 133 6.02 -7.37 26.08
C SER A 133 6.37 -6.37 27.16
N GLY A 134 5.52 -5.35 27.37
CA GLY A 134 5.67 -4.38 28.45
C GLY A 134 5.93 -5.04 29.81
N GLY A 135 6.95 -4.56 30.51
CA GLY A 135 7.40 -5.13 31.79
C GLY A 135 8.40 -6.29 31.67
N SER A 136 8.74 -6.75 30.45
CA SER A 136 9.77 -7.78 30.26
C SER A 136 11.13 -7.28 30.70
N GLY A 137 11.82 -8.06 31.52
CA GLY A 137 13.19 -7.81 31.97
C GLY A 137 14.10 -8.99 31.67
N ILE A 138 15.40 -8.83 31.92
CA ILE A 138 16.39 -9.91 31.82
C ILE A 138 16.38 -10.84 33.04
N LEU A 139 15.78 -10.40 34.15
CA LEU A 139 15.74 -11.09 35.43
C LEU A 139 14.35 -11.72 35.65
N ASP A 140 14.33 -12.82 36.39
CA ASP A 140 13.10 -13.57 36.69
C ASP A 140 12.16 -12.87 37.71
N TYR A 141 12.57 -11.72 38.24
CA TYR A 141 11.81 -10.92 39.18
C TYR A 141 11.52 -9.52 38.63
N PRO A 142 10.32 -8.96 38.90
CA PRO A 142 10.00 -7.60 38.48
C PRO A 142 10.95 -6.60 39.14
N GLY A 143 11.46 -5.67 38.33
CA GLY A 143 12.28 -4.53 38.79
C GLY A 143 11.45 -3.38 39.34
#